data_AF-A0A0B6YST6-F1
#
_entry.id   AF-A0A0B6YST6-F1
#
_cell.length_a   1.000
_cell.length_b   1.000
_cell.length_c   1.000
_cell.angle_alpha   90.00
_cell.angle_beta   90.00
_cell.angle_gamma   90.00
#
_symmetry.space_group_name_H-M   'P 1'
#
loop_
_entity.id
_entity.type
_entity.pdbx_description
1 polymer ?
#
loop_
_entity_poly.entity_id
_entity_poly.type
_entity_poly.pdbx_seq_one_letter_code
_entity_poly.pdbx_strand_id
1 'polypeptide(L)'
;SLSKLRNLHTLNVSFTEFNRHGLEIIAEDLPCLEVLDISCTEINDISPLKKCKNRLKSLSMYNLQLHKNSDPIGVVSELVHLIHLDVSNDASRESIITSVATERFQVPEYLSKYEINPGLVSLDVSGAADVAPCVVESFLDKHTKLTFFGLALTSISEYEMFQPESNSYRSHPDFKVSGESSEAQIMESLRRYLPRSAYMQKALFKLFNLSQGTEVPREDIIKLVLPAMKSHPKILSVQMAATACLYNLTRGYIGIKIHPVMLSRCVDLTLTAME
;
A
#
# COMPACT_ATOMS: atom_id res chain seq x y z
N SER A 1 29.03 -3.28 10.69
CA SER A 1 28.00 -4.15 11.27
C SER A 1 26.83 -3.28 11.71
N LEU A 2 25.60 -3.62 11.28
CA LEU A 2 24.35 -2.94 11.67
C LEU A 2 24.24 -2.84 13.20
N SER A 3 24.69 -3.88 13.93
CA SER A 3 24.68 -3.96 15.40
C SER A 3 25.42 -2.83 16.14
N LYS A 4 26.25 -2.04 15.44
CA LYS A 4 26.93 -0.86 16.03
C LYS A 4 26.05 0.38 16.07
N LEU A 5 24.95 0.41 15.31
CA LEU A 5 24.07 1.57 15.17
C LEU A 5 22.99 1.58 16.27
N ARG A 6 23.40 1.60 17.54
CA ARG A 6 22.47 1.41 18.69
C ARG A 6 21.36 2.47 18.82
N ASN A 7 21.55 3.64 18.22
CA ASN A 7 20.56 4.73 18.19
C ASN A 7 19.74 4.76 16.88
N LEU A 8 19.79 3.70 16.06
CA LEU A 8 19.01 3.63 14.83
C LEU A 8 17.52 3.45 15.16
N HIS A 9 16.69 4.37 14.67
CA HIS A 9 15.24 4.34 14.88
C HIS A 9 14.47 3.80 13.66
N THR A 10 15.04 3.95 12.47
CA THR A 10 14.42 3.56 11.21
C THR A 10 15.40 2.75 10.39
N LEU A 11 14.95 1.58 9.95
CA LEU A 11 15.71 0.70 9.07
C LEU A 11 14.80 0.24 7.92
N ASN A 12 15.23 0.53 6.69
CA ASN A 12 14.63 -0.02 5.50
C ASN A 12 15.64 -0.96 4.83
N VAL A 13 15.26 -2.24 4.72
CA VAL A 13 16.03 -3.29 4.04
C VAL A 13 15.22 -3.92 2.91
N SER A 14 14.15 -3.25 2.48
CA SER A 14 13.26 -3.73 1.42
C SER A 14 14.00 -3.91 0.09
N PHE A 15 13.56 -4.88 -0.71
CA PHE A 15 14.17 -5.21 -2.01
C PHE A 15 15.67 -5.56 -1.93
N THR A 16 16.09 -6.21 -0.84
CA THR A 16 17.46 -6.72 -0.66
C THR A 16 17.44 -8.20 -0.26
N GLU A 17 18.60 -8.84 -0.27
CA GLU A 17 18.82 -10.24 0.19
C GLU A 17 18.77 -10.37 1.74
N PHE A 18 18.15 -9.42 2.43
CA PHE A 18 18.03 -9.45 3.89
C PHE A 18 17.22 -10.69 4.31
N ASN A 19 17.76 -11.45 5.25
CA ASN A 19 17.24 -12.77 5.61
C ASN A 19 16.98 -12.88 7.13
N ARG A 20 16.51 -14.05 7.57
CA ARG A 20 16.17 -14.33 8.96
C ARG A 20 17.33 -14.07 9.94
N HIS A 21 18.57 -14.38 9.56
CA HIS A 21 19.73 -14.14 10.42
C HIS A 21 19.99 -12.64 10.62
N GLY A 22 19.86 -11.85 9.55
CA GLY A 22 19.89 -10.39 9.66
C GLY A 22 18.80 -9.86 10.59
N LEU A 23 17.59 -10.43 10.51
CA LEU A 23 16.45 -10.08 11.36
C LEU A 23 16.73 -10.36 12.84
N GLU A 24 17.36 -11.49 13.17
CA GLU A 24 17.78 -11.82 14.53
C GLU A 24 18.77 -10.81 15.09
N ILE A 25 19.81 -10.46 14.32
CA ILE A 25 20.82 -9.48 14.72
C ILE A 25 20.15 -8.14 15.03
N ILE A 26 19.27 -7.63 14.16
CA ILE A 26 18.65 -6.32 14.40
C ILE A 26 17.64 -6.36 15.55
N ALA A 27 16.97 -7.49 15.76
CA ALA A 27 16.03 -7.67 16.85
C ALA A 27 16.73 -7.74 18.22
N GLU A 28 18.00 -8.15 18.27
CA GLU A 28 18.83 -8.15 19.49
C GLU A 28 19.60 -6.85 19.68
N ASP A 29 20.28 -6.38 18.64
CA ASP A 29 21.33 -5.36 18.77
C ASP A 29 20.86 -3.92 18.50
N LEU A 30 19.63 -3.71 17.99
CA LEU A 30 19.06 -2.38 17.73
C LEU A 30 17.94 -2.06 18.74
N PRO A 31 18.28 -1.57 19.95
CA PRO A 31 17.31 -1.35 21.02
C PRO A 31 16.38 -0.15 20.78
N CYS A 32 16.75 0.78 19.90
CA CYS A 32 15.96 1.97 19.57
C CYS A 32 15.15 1.83 18.26
N LEU A 33 15.16 0.66 17.62
CA LEU A 33 14.48 0.48 16.34
C LEU A 33 12.95 0.54 16.50
N GLU A 34 12.33 1.53 15.86
CA GLU A 34 10.88 1.76 15.89
C GLU A 34 10.20 1.52 14.54
N VAL A 35 10.90 1.74 13.43
CA VAL A 35 10.37 1.62 12.07
C VAL A 35 11.21 0.61 11.30
N LEU A 36 10.57 -0.45 10.82
CA LEU A 36 11.22 -1.51 10.06
C LEU A 36 10.45 -1.81 8.78
N ASP A 37 11.16 -1.78 7.65
CA ASP A 37 10.65 -2.23 6.36
C ASP A 37 11.46 -3.43 5.85
N ILE A 38 10.80 -4.59 5.80
CA ILE A 38 11.34 -5.87 5.31
C ILE A 38 10.63 -6.34 4.03
N SER A 39 9.96 -5.42 3.32
CA SER A 39 9.20 -5.71 2.11
C SER A 39 10.07 -6.33 1.01
N CYS A 40 9.55 -7.31 0.27
CA CYS A 40 10.28 -7.97 -0.83
C CYS A 40 11.68 -8.50 -0.43
N THR A 41 11.81 -9.07 0.77
CA THR A 41 13.06 -9.73 1.24
C THR A 41 12.90 -11.25 1.24
N GLU A 42 13.96 -11.98 1.61
CA GLU A 42 13.96 -13.45 1.73
C GLU A 42 13.53 -13.93 3.14
N ILE A 43 13.02 -13.03 3.99
CA ILE A 43 12.52 -13.39 5.31
C ILE A 43 11.24 -14.21 5.15
N ASN A 44 11.28 -15.45 5.65
CA ASN A 44 10.16 -16.37 5.68
C ASN A 44 9.69 -16.71 7.11
N ASP A 45 10.36 -16.22 8.14
CA ASP A 45 9.95 -16.33 9.54
C ASP A 45 10.28 -15.02 10.27
N ILE A 46 9.23 -14.36 10.76
CA ILE A 46 9.32 -13.08 11.47
C ILE A 46 9.37 -13.25 12.99
N SER A 47 9.45 -14.48 13.52
CA SER A 47 9.54 -14.76 14.95
C SER A 47 10.60 -13.96 15.74
N PRO A 48 11.76 -13.57 15.16
CA PRO A 48 12.71 -12.72 15.88
C PRO A 48 12.13 -11.35 16.30
N LEU A 49 11.13 -10.83 15.59
CA LEU A 49 10.46 -9.56 15.91
C LEU A 49 9.74 -9.58 17.26
N LYS A 50 9.49 -10.74 17.87
CA LYS A 50 8.98 -10.83 19.25
C LYS A 50 9.92 -10.11 20.25
N LYS A 51 11.22 -10.03 19.96
CA LYS A 51 12.18 -9.25 20.77
C LYS A 51 12.00 -7.73 20.62
N CYS A 52 11.31 -7.29 19.57
CA CYS A 52 10.98 -5.89 19.28
C CYS A 52 9.63 -5.44 19.84
N LYS A 53 8.90 -6.32 20.55
CA LYS A 53 7.51 -6.09 20.99
C LYS A 53 7.24 -4.77 21.71
N ASN A 54 8.20 -4.31 22.51
CA ASN A 54 8.07 -3.10 23.32
C ASN A 54 8.68 -1.85 22.66
N ARG A 55 8.99 -1.86 21.36
CA ARG A 55 9.60 -0.70 20.67
C ARG A 55 9.13 -0.49 19.23
N LEU A 56 8.79 -1.57 18.52
CA LEU A 56 8.43 -1.46 17.11
C LEU A 56 7.05 -0.78 16.98
N LYS A 57 7.03 0.32 16.21
CA LYS A 57 5.84 1.14 15.94
C LYS A 57 5.35 1.01 14.52
N SER A 58 6.24 0.74 13.57
CA SER A 58 5.90 0.58 12.15
C SER A 58 6.58 -0.66 11.59
N LEU A 59 5.78 -1.51 10.94
CA LEU A 59 6.26 -2.70 10.27
C LEU A 59 5.67 -2.79 8.86
N SER A 60 6.53 -2.80 7.85
CA SER A 60 6.18 -3.04 6.46
C SER A 60 6.72 -4.39 6.00
N MET A 61 5.82 -5.23 5.49
CA MET A 61 6.07 -6.59 5.01
C MET A 61 5.48 -6.79 3.62
N TYR A 62 5.49 -5.73 2.79
CA TYR A 62 4.87 -5.78 1.48
C TYR A 62 5.49 -6.90 0.64
N ASN A 63 4.61 -7.74 0.09
CA ASN A 63 4.96 -8.87 -0.79
C ASN A 63 5.94 -9.88 -0.16
N LEU A 64 5.90 -10.06 1.16
CA LEU A 64 6.69 -11.07 1.88
C LEU A 64 6.06 -12.48 1.76
N GLN A 65 6.87 -13.52 1.61
CA GLN A 65 6.45 -14.92 1.59
C GLN A 65 6.91 -15.60 2.89
N LEU A 66 5.96 -16.03 3.70
CA LEU A 66 6.20 -16.58 5.05
C LEU A 66 6.06 -18.09 5.04
N HIS A 67 6.75 -18.79 5.93
CA HIS A 67 6.60 -20.24 6.07
C HIS A 67 5.18 -20.61 6.50
N LYS A 68 4.59 -21.62 5.88
CA LYS A 68 3.23 -22.11 6.16
C LYS A 68 3.00 -22.55 7.61
N ASN A 69 4.06 -22.99 8.29
CA ASN A 69 4.01 -23.40 9.70
C ASN A 69 4.46 -22.30 10.67
N SER A 70 4.72 -21.08 10.19
CA SER A 70 5.02 -19.94 11.05
C SER A 70 3.73 -19.32 11.59
N ASP A 71 3.84 -18.59 12.69
CA ASP A 71 2.72 -17.86 13.30
C ASP A 71 2.96 -16.34 13.21
N PRO A 72 2.86 -15.75 12.01
CA PRO A 72 3.13 -14.33 11.84
C PRO A 72 2.08 -13.45 12.52
N ILE A 73 0.83 -13.92 12.62
CA ILE A 73 -0.24 -13.18 13.31
C ILE A 73 0.05 -13.13 14.81
N GLY A 74 0.47 -14.23 15.43
CA GLY A 74 0.88 -14.23 16.84
C GLY A 74 2.08 -13.32 17.10
N VAL A 75 3.07 -13.30 16.20
CA VAL A 75 4.20 -12.35 16.29
C VAL A 75 3.70 -10.91 16.23
N VAL A 76 2.88 -10.56 15.25
CA VAL A 76 2.34 -9.20 15.09
C VAL A 76 1.45 -8.81 16.28
N SER A 77 0.69 -9.75 16.83
CA SER A 77 -0.17 -9.55 18.01
C SER A 77 0.64 -9.20 19.26
N GLU A 78 1.87 -9.69 19.38
CA GLU A 78 2.78 -9.34 20.47
C GLU A 78 3.37 -7.92 20.36
N LEU A 79 3.32 -7.28 19.19
CA LEU A 79 3.84 -5.92 18.98
C LEU A 79 2.89 -4.87 19.57
N VAL A 80 2.98 -4.67 20.89
CA VAL A 80 2.02 -3.85 21.67
C VAL A 80 2.02 -2.36 21.33
N HIS A 81 3.09 -1.86 20.71
CA HIS A 81 3.22 -0.45 20.31
C HIS A 81 3.07 -0.24 18.80
N LEU A 82 2.57 -1.24 18.06
CA LEU A 82 2.38 -1.13 16.62
C LEU A 82 1.29 -0.10 16.28
N ILE A 83 1.66 0.85 15.42
CA ILE A 83 0.83 1.98 14.96
C ILE A 83 0.58 1.85 13.45
N HIS A 84 1.57 1.38 12.71
CA HIS A 84 1.49 1.19 11.27
C HIS A 84 1.85 -0.25 10.91
N LEU A 85 0.93 -0.91 10.21
CA LEU A 85 1.14 -2.26 9.69
C LEU A 85 0.83 -2.27 8.20
N ASP A 86 1.77 -2.78 7.42
CA ASP A 86 1.59 -3.03 6.00
C ASP A 86 1.92 -4.48 5.69
N VAL A 87 0.89 -5.23 5.31
CA VAL A 87 0.94 -6.64 4.89
C VAL A 87 0.42 -6.82 3.46
N SER A 88 0.41 -5.72 2.71
CA SER A 88 -0.06 -5.70 1.34
C SER A 88 0.79 -6.60 0.43
N ASN A 89 0.25 -7.00 -0.72
CA ASN A 89 0.96 -7.86 -1.65
C ASN A 89 0.54 -7.63 -3.10
N ASP A 90 1.35 -8.07 -4.06
CA ASP A 90 0.96 -8.02 -5.47
C ASP A 90 0.05 -9.22 -5.78
N ALA A 91 -1.27 -8.99 -5.83
CA ALA A 91 -2.26 -10.01 -6.17
C ALA A 91 -1.92 -10.76 -7.48
N SER A 92 -1.34 -10.06 -8.47
CA SER A 92 -1.04 -10.58 -9.80
C SER A 92 0.28 -11.33 -9.95
N ARG A 93 1.15 -11.32 -8.93
CA ARG A 93 2.30 -12.23 -8.91
C ARG A 93 1.78 -13.57 -8.41
N GLU A 94 1.14 -14.33 -9.30
CA GLU A 94 1.09 -15.78 -9.15
C GLU A 94 2.50 -16.18 -8.76
N SER A 95 2.67 -16.80 -7.59
CA SER A 95 3.99 -17.26 -7.19
C SER A 95 4.45 -18.17 -8.32
N ILE A 96 5.44 -17.73 -9.09
CA ILE A 96 6.11 -18.58 -10.06
C ILE A 96 6.80 -19.62 -9.19
N ILE A 97 6.06 -20.69 -8.86
CA ILE A 97 6.53 -21.97 -8.34
C ILE A 97 7.69 -21.80 -7.35
N THR A 98 7.45 -21.21 -6.18
CA THR A 98 8.46 -21.15 -5.12
C THR A 98 7.99 -21.91 -3.89
N SER A 99 8.14 -23.23 -3.96
CA SER A 99 8.01 -24.19 -2.86
C SER A 99 6.61 -24.33 -2.21
N VAL A 100 6.19 -25.56 -1.96
CA VAL A 100 4.94 -25.92 -1.25
C VAL A 100 4.91 -25.42 0.21
N ALA A 101 5.96 -24.75 0.68
CA ALA A 101 6.23 -24.48 2.09
C ALA A 101 6.03 -23.02 2.52
N THR A 102 5.73 -22.10 1.59
CA THR A 102 5.50 -20.68 1.91
C THR A 102 4.12 -20.18 1.49
N GLU A 103 3.60 -19.20 2.22
CA GLU A 103 2.31 -18.54 2.00
C GLU A 103 2.38 -17.04 2.31
N ARG A 104 1.34 -16.30 1.89
CA ARG A 104 1.18 -14.87 2.20
C ARG A 104 0.63 -14.71 3.62
N PHE A 105 0.73 -13.50 4.16
CA PHE A 105 0.09 -13.14 5.42
C PHE A 105 -1.44 -13.34 5.34
N GLN A 106 -2.00 -14.09 6.28
CA GLN A 106 -3.43 -14.46 6.29
C GLN A 106 -4.29 -13.31 6.82
N VAL A 107 -4.56 -12.32 5.97
CA VAL A 107 -5.37 -11.13 6.31
C VAL A 107 -6.76 -11.47 6.85
N PRO A 108 -7.55 -12.42 6.28
CA PRO A 108 -8.85 -12.77 6.85
C PRO A 108 -8.75 -13.25 8.30
N GLU A 109 -7.72 -14.06 8.63
CA GLU A 109 -7.49 -14.51 10.01
C GLU A 109 -7.06 -13.35 10.92
N TYR A 110 -6.17 -12.47 10.44
CA TYR A 110 -5.73 -11.29 11.19
C TYR A 110 -6.92 -10.38 11.56
N LEU A 111 -7.77 -10.05 10.59
CA LEU A 111 -8.93 -9.19 10.80
C LEU A 111 -10.00 -9.84 11.69
N SER A 112 -10.11 -11.17 11.70
CA SER A 112 -11.02 -11.89 12.61
C SER A 112 -10.65 -11.74 14.09
N LYS A 113 -9.39 -11.39 14.38
CA LYS A 113 -8.88 -11.13 15.74
C LYS A 113 -8.94 -9.62 16.03
N TYR A 114 -10.14 -9.04 15.95
CA TYR A 114 -10.41 -7.59 15.98
C TYR A 114 -9.97 -6.80 17.22
N GLU A 115 -9.34 -7.42 18.23
CA GLU A 115 -8.79 -6.74 19.42
C GLU A 115 -7.25 -6.63 19.40
N ILE A 116 -6.58 -7.22 18.42
CA ILE A 116 -5.11 -7.17 18.31
C ILE A 116 -4.65 -5.80 17.84
N ASN A 117 -3.48 -5.36 18.32
CA ASN A 117 -2.88 -4.07 17.95
C ASN A 117 -3.86 -2.87 18.06
N PRO A 118 -4.50 -2.61 19.23
CA PRO A 118 -5.53 -1.56 19.39
C PRO A 118 -5.00 -0.13 19.19
N GLY A 119 -3.68 0.04 19.06
CA GLY A 119 -3.02 1.31 18.75
C GLY A 119 -2.90 1.64 17.26
N LEU A 120 -3.37 0.76 16.36
CA LEU A 120 -3.23 0.97 14.92
C LEU A 120 -3.90 2.25 14.43
N VAL A 121 -3.14 2.99 13.63
CA VAL A 121 -3.55 4.22 12.92
C VAL A 121 -3.55 4.00 11.41
N SER A 122 -2.71 3.09 10.91
CA SER A 122 -2.62 2.75 9.48
C SER A 122 -2.52 1.24 9.33
N LEU A 123 -3.41 0.67 8.51
CA LEU A 123 -3.36 -0.72 8.13
C LEU A 123 -3.45 -0.83 6.62
N ASP A 124 -2.49 -1.47 5.97
CA ASP A 124 -2.52 -1.77 4.55
C ASP A 124 -2.63 -3.29 4.33
N VAL A 125 -3.76 -3.73 3.78
CA VAL A 125 -4.06 -5.12 3.42
C VAL A 125 -4.31 -5.28 1.93
N SER A 126 -3.87 -4.29 1.13
CA SER A 126 -4.08 -4.28 -0.31
C SER A 126 -3.56 -5.55 -0.99
N GLY A 127 -4.28 -6.04 -1.98
CA GLY A 127 -3.99 -7.28 -2.70
C GLY A 127 -4.21 -8.56 -1.89
N ALA A 128 -4.74 -8.47 -0.67
CA ALA A 128 -5.13 -9.65 0.11
C ALA A 128 -6.30 -10.41 -0.52
N ALA A 129 -6.46 -11.66 -0.08
CA ALA A 129 -7.65 -12.46 -0.37
C ALA A 129 -8.92 -11.81 0.19
N ASP A 130 -10.07 -12.21 -0.37
CA ASP A 130 -11.37 -11.68 0.03
C ASP A 130 -11.65 -11.90 1.53
N VAL A 131 -12.20 -10.87 2.15
CA VAL A 131 -12.61 -10.85 3.56
C VAL A 131 -14.09 -10.55 3.61
N ALA A 132 -14.83 -11.25 4.47
CA ALA A 132 -16.25 -10.98 4.64
C ALA A 132 -16.47 -9.56 5.22
N PRO A 133 -17.44 -8.78 4.71
CA PRO A 133 -17.69 -7.41 5.16
C PRO A 133 -17.91 -7.29 6.67
N CYS A 134 -18.68 -8.21 7.26
CA CYS A 134 -18.96 -8.21 8.71
C CYS A 134 -17.71 -8.37 9.58
N VAL A 135 -16.66 -9.04 9.08
CA VAL A 135 -15.37 -9.16 9.77
C VAL A 135 -14.65 -7.82 9.74
N VAL A 136 -14.68 -7.13 8.61
CA VAL A 136 -14.09 -5.79 8.45
C VAL A 136 -14.83 -4.76 9.30
N GLU A 137 -16.16 -4.81 9.34
CA GLU A 137 -16.99 -3.97 10.24
C GLU A 137 -16.57 -4.15 11.69
N SER A 138 -16.54 -5.41 12.16
CA SER A 138 -16.17 -5.74 13.54
C SER A 138 -14.76 -5.26 13.88
N PHE A 139 -13.83 -5.33 12.93
CA PHE A 139 -12.48 -4.80 13.08
C PHE A 139 -12.48 -3.28 13.20
N LEU A 140 -13.12 -2.57 12.27
CA LEU A 140 -13.14 -1.10 12.27
C LEU A 140 -13.83 -0.53 13.53
N ASP A 141 -14.88 -1.18 14.02
CA ASP A 141 -15.58 -0.79 15.26
C ASP A 141 -14.66 -0.79 16.49
N LYS A 142 -13.63 -1.65 16.50
CA LYS A 142 -12.66 -1.76 17.59
C LYS A 142 -11.43 -0.88 17.39
N HIS A 143 -11.18 -0.45 16.15
CA HIS A 143 -10.01 0.31 15.74
C HIS A 143 -10.33 1.78 15.45
N THR A 144 -10.92 2.50 16.41
CA THR A 144 -11.37 3.89 16.25
C THR A 144 -10.27 4.93 16.01
N LYS A 145 -8.99 4.55 16.18
CA LYS A 145 -7.82 5.38 15.87
C LYS A 145 -7.34 5.24 14.43
N LEU A 146 -7.89 4.28 13.67
CA LEU A 146 -7.49 4.01 12.31
C LEU A 146 -7.87 5.20 11.42
N THR A 147 -6.86 5.84 10.82
CA THR A 147 -7.05 6.95 9.86
C THR A 147 -6.73 6.53 8.44
N PHE A 148 -6.16 5.33 8.25
CA PHE A 148 -5.91 4.79 6.92
C PHE A 148 -6.20 3.29 6.83
N PHE A 149 -6.90 2.89 5.78
CA PHE A 149 -7.10 1.50 5.42
C PHE A 149 -6.78 1.22 3.95
N GLY A 150 -5.78 0.38 3.70
CA GLY A 150 -5.30 0.04 2.37
C GLY A 150 -6.06 -1.13 1.77
N LEU A 151 -6.83 -0.89 0.70
CA LEU A 151 -7.68 -1.89 0.03
C LEU A 151 -7.51 -1.91 -1.50
N ALA A 152 -6.39 -1.37 -2.01
CA ALA A 152 -6.09 -1.48 -3.43
C ALA A 152 -5.98 -2.95 -3.84
N LEU A 153 -6.49 -3.31 -5.02
CA LEU A 153 -6.54 -4.68 -5.50
C LEU A 153 -7.29 -5.66 -4.55
N THR A 154 -8.21 -5.15 -3.73
CA THR A 154 -9.02 -5.96 -2.80
C THR A 154 -10.50 -5.67 -3.02
N SER A 155 -11.29 -6.73 -3.22
CA SER A 155 -12.72 -6.65 -3.58
C SER A 155 -13.55 -5.89 -2.54
N ILE A 156 -13.18 -5.96 -1.26
CA ILE A 156 -13.91 -5.29 -0.18
C ILE A 156 -13.98 -3.76 -0.37
N SER A 157 -13.03 -3.16 -1.10
CA SER A 157 -13.06 -1.73 -1.42
C SER A 157 -14.31 -1.29 -2.21
N GLU A 158 -15.03 -2.21 -2.85
CA GLU A 158 -16.25 -1.95 -3.62
C GLU A 158 -17.52 -1.89 -2.75
N TYR A 159 -17.46 -2.34 -1.50
CA TYR A 159 -18.64 -2.43 -0.63
C TYR A 159 -19.16 -1.07 -0.16
N GLU A 160 -20.46 -0.99 0.11
CA GLU A 160 -21.19 0.24 0.46
C GLU A 160 -20.56 1.00 1.62
N MET A 161 -20.04 0.30 2.63
CA MET A 161 -19.31 0.91 3.76
C MET A 161 -18.12 1.77 3.35
N PHE A 162 -17.49 1.46 2.20
CA PHE A 162 -16.34 2.20 1.67
C PHE A 162 -16.69 3.21 0.59
N GLN A 163 -17.99 3.45 0.35
CA GLN A 163 -18.46 4.47 -0.57
C GLN A 163 -18.61 5.82 0.14
N PRO A 164 -18.41 6.95 -0.58
CA PRO A 164 -18.50 8.30 -0.01
C PRO A 164 -19.83 8.62 0.69
N GLU A 165 -20.91 7.94 0.30
CA GLU A 165 -22.25 8.11 0.83
C GLU A 165 -22.41 7.47 2.22
N SER A 166 -21.52 6.56 2.62
CA SER A 166 -21.64 5.78 3.85
C SER A 166 -21.47 6.63 5.13
N ASN A 167 -22.16 6.23 6.19
CA ASN A 167 -22.04 6.88 7.50
C ASN A 167 -20.66 6.69 8.13
N SER A 168 -19.99 5.57 7.84
CA SER A 168 -18.66 5.25 8.36
C SER A 168 -17.60 6.26 7.91
N TYR A 169 -17.69 6.74 6.66
CA TYR A 169 -16.79 7.79 6.16
C TYR A 169 -17.14 9.17 6.69
N ARG A 170 -18.43 9.49 6.73
CA ARG A 170 -18.89 10.82 7.18
C ARG A 170 -18.56 11.11 8.63
N SER A 171 -18.51 10.06 9.46
CA SER A 171 -18.19 10.18 10.89
C SER A 171 -16.69 10.34 11.17
N HIS A 172 -15.82 10.02 10.21
CA HIS A 172 -14.36 10.06 10.37
C HIS A 172 -13.72 10.81 9.19
N PRO A 173 -13.71 12.15 9.19
CA PRO A 173 -13.27 12.95 8.03
C PRO A 173 -11.80 12.75 7.65
N ASP A 174 -10.97 12.31 8.60
CA ASP A 174 -9.56 11.99 8.36
C ASP A 174 -9.32 10.53 7.94
N PHE A 175 -10.37 9.68 7.92
CA PHE A 175 -10.27 8.29 7.50
C PHE A 175 -10.15 8.18 5.99
N LYS A 176 -8.99 7.71 5.54
CA LYS A 176 -8.67 7.54 4.13
C LYS A 176 -8.61 6.08 3.76
N VAL A 177 -9.13 5.77 2.59
CA VAL A 177 -9.08 4.41 2.06
C VAL A 177 -8.54 4.46 0.66
N SER A 178 -7.59 3.59 0.37
CA SER A 178 -7.14 3.35 -0.99
C SER A 178 -7.91 2.19 -1.61
N GLY A 179 -8.07 2.20 -2.92
CA GLY A 179 -8.87 1.23 -3.66
C GLY A 179 -9.02 1.65 -5.12
N GLU A 180 -9.95 1.00 -5.82
CA GLU A 180 -10.23 1.26 -7.23
C GLU A 180 -11.71 1.53 -7.53
N SER A 181 -12.53 1.69 -6.49
CA SER A 181 -13.99 1.72 -6.61
C SER A 181 -14.56 3.12 -6.76
N SER A 182 -13.89 4.13 -6.19
CA SER A 182 -14.29 5.53 -6.26
C SER A 182 -13.11 6.44 -6.60
N GLU A 183 -13.39 7.67 -7.04
CA GLU A 183 -12.33 8.66 -7.36
C GLU A 183 -11.42 8.91 -6.14
N ALA A 184 -12.01 9.08 -4.95
CA ALA A 184 -11.26 9.29 -3.71
C ALA A 184 -10.31 8.13 -3.40
N GLN A 185 -10.79 6.89 -3.57
CA GLN A 185 -9.98 5.69 -3.38
C GLN A 185 -8.83 5.60 -4.40
N ILE A 186 -9.11 5.87 -5.68
CA ILE A 186 -8.12 5.85 -6.76
C ILE A 186 -7.05 6.92 -6.51
N MET A 187 -7.45 8.13 -6.14
CA MET A 187 -6.52 9.20 -5.81
C MET A 187 -5.64 8.85 -4.61
N GLU A 188 -6.19 8.21 -3.57
CA GLU A 188 -5.40 7.76 -2.43
C GLU A 188 -4.43 6.63 -2.81
N SER A 189 -4.85 5.70 -3.68
CA SER A 189 -3.97 4.66 -4.26
C SER A 189 -2.77 5.28 -5.00
N LEU A 190 -3.01 6.26 -5.87
CA LEU A 190 -1.96 6.96 -6.61
C LEU A 190 -0.98 7.72 -5.71
N ARG A 191 -1.46 8.27 -4.59
CA ARG A 191 -0.60 8.97 -3.62
C ARG A 191 0.34 8.02 -2.88
N ARG A 192 -0.13 6.83 -2.51
CA ARG A 192 0.59 5.93 -1.59
C ARG A 192 1.49 4.94 -2.28
N TYR A 193 1.06 4.41 -3.42
CA TYR A 193 1.67 3.22 -4.00
C TYR A 193 2.63 3.53 -5.15
N LEU A 194 3.23 4.73 -5.18
CA LEU A 194 4.14 5.16 -6.24
C LEU A 194 5.25 4.14 -6.58
N PRO A 195 5.85 3.39 -5.64
CA PRO A 195 6.86 2.37 -5.99
C PRO A 195 6.28 1.04 -6.49
N ARG A 196 4.96 0.82 -6.39
CA ARG A 196 4.30 -0.47 -6.66
C ARG A 196 3.63 -0.44 -8.04
N SER A 197 4.31 -0.95 -9.06
CA SER A 197 3.86 -0.82 -10.45
C SER A 197 2.52 -1.49 -10.73
N ALA A 198 2.20 -2.61 -10.10
CA ALA A 198 0.90 -3.29 -10.27
C ALA A 198 -0.27 -2.43 -9.76
N TYR A 199 -0.06 -1.74 -8.64
CA TYR A 199 -1.04 -0.87 -8.01
C TYR A 199 -1.21 0.41 -8.85
N MET A 200 -0.10 1.00 -9.29
CA MET A 200 -0.13 2.17 -10.18
C MET A 200 -0.85 1.85 -11.49
N GLN A 201 -0.53 0.71 -12.11
CA GLN A 201 -1.17 0.27 -13.35
C GLN A 201 -2.69 0.18 -13.19
N LYS A 202 -3.18 -0.48 -12.12
CA LYS A 202 -4.61 -0.66 -11.91
C LYS A 202 -5.32 0.67 -11.58
N ALA A 203 -4.74 1.47 -10.69
CA ALA A 203 -5.30 2.76 -10.30
C ALA A 203 -5.40 3.71 -11.51
N LEU A 204 -4.35 3.78 -12.34
CA LEU A 204 -4.36 4.58 -13.57
C LEU A 204 -5.37 4.05 -14.60
N PHE A 205 -5.50 2.74 -14.76
CA PHE A 205 -6.50 2.16 -15.65
C PHE A 205 -7.93 2.53 -15.22
N LYS A 206 -8.22 2.47 -13.93
CA LYS A 206 -9.52 2.85 -13.37
C LYS A 206 -9.76 4.36 -13.47
N LEU A 207 -8.72 5.16 -13.23
CA LEU A 207 -8.76 6.61 -13.45
C LEU A 207 -9.04 6.98 -14.90
N PHE A 208 -8.44 6.27 -15.86
CA PHE A 208 -8.68 6.48 -17.28
C PHE A 208 -10.18 6.38 -17.60
N ASN A 209 -10.85 5.34 -17.10
CA ASN A 209 -12.29 5.16 -17.31
C ASN A 209 -13.12 6.30 -16.71
N LEU A 210 -12.77 6.76 -15.50
CA LEU A 210 -13.46 7.90 -14.87
C LEU A 210 -13.20 9.23 -15.60
N SER A 211 -12.01 9.41 -16.15
CA SER A 211 -11.61 10.65 -16.81
C SER A 211 -12.23 10.86 -18.20
N GLN A 212 -12.83 9.85 -18.83
CA GLN A 212 -13.35 9.94 -20.21
C GLN A 212 -14.39 11.04 -20.41
N GLY A 213 -15.19 11.34 -19.39
CA GLY A 213 -16.24 12.38 -19.41
C GLY A 213 -15.84 13.67 -18.71
N THR A 214 -14.56 13.87 -18.37
CA THR A 214 -14.14 15.09 -17.67
C THR A 214 -14.28 16.31 -18.57
N GLU A 215 -14.99 17.32 -18.08
CA GLU A 215 -15.22 18.61 -18.76
C GLU A 215 -14.54 19.79 -18.04
N VAL A 216 -14.11 19.56 -16.80
CA VAL A 216 -13.50 20.57 -15.94
C VAL A 216 -12.00 20.31 -15.82
N PRO A 217 -11.13 21.35 -15.78
CA PRO A 217 -9.71 21.19 -15.53
C PRO A 217 -9.44 20.47 -14.20
N ARG A 218 -8.75 19.32 -14.25
CA ARG A 218 -8.43 18.48 -13.09
C ARG A 218 -6.93 18.41 -12.83
N GLU A 219 -6.35 19.58 -12.54
CA GLU A 219 -4.93 19.70 -12.18
C GLU A 219 -4.55 18.88 -10.94
N ASP A 220 -5.49 18.69 -10.02
CA ASP A 220 -5.35 17.84 -8.84
C ASP A 220 -5.08 16.38 -9.23
N ILE A 221 -5.76 15.85 -10.24
CA ILE A 221 -5.53 14.50 -10.76
C ILE A 221 -4.22 14.44 -11.56
N ILE A 222 -3.95 15.43 -12.42
CA ILE A 222 -2.71 15.46 -13.20
C ILE A 222 -1.48 15.43 -12.28
N LYS A 223 -1.52 16.14 -11.15
CA LYS A 223 -0.46 16.11 -10.12
C LYS A 223 -0.22 14.72 -9.52
N LEU A 224 -1.18 13.80 -9.59
CA LEU A 224 -1.05 12.41 -9.15
C LEU A 224 -0.58 11.47 -10.26
N VAL A 225 -0.97 11.73 -11.51
CA VAL A 225 -0.56 10.90 -12.67
C VAL A 225 0.92 11.08 -13.00
N LEU A 226 1.43 12.33 -13.00
CA LEU A 226 2.82 12.60 -13.42
C LEU A 226 3.87 11.89 -12.54
N PRO A 227 3.76 11.86 -11.19
CA PRO A 227 4.68 11.08 -10.36
C PRO A 227 4.64 9.57 -10.63
N ALA A 228 3.48 8.99 -10.92
CA ALA A 228 3.36 7.57 -11.25
C ALA A 228 4.13 7.23 -12.54
N MET A 229 4.03 8.08 -13.57
CA MET A 229 4.83 7.94 -14.79
C MET A 229 6.33 8.00 -14.49
N LYS A 230 6.77 8.96 -13.68
CA LYS A 230 8.18 9.13 -13.31
C LYS A 230 8.74 7.96 -12.51
N SER A 231 7.92 7.34 -11.67
CA SER A 231 8.33 6.19 -10.84
C SER A 231 8.52 4.92 -11.67
N HIS A 232 7.85 4.82 -12.82
CA HIS A 232 7.81 3.61 -13.63
C HIS A 232 8.10 3.87 -15.12
N PRO A 233 9.22 4.50 -15.47
CA PRO A 233 9.48 4.96 -16.84
C PRO A 233 9.52 3.82 -17.87
N LYS A 234 9.93 2.62 -17.45
CA LYS A 234 10.09 1.44 -18.31
C LYS A 234 8.91 0.48 -18.29
N ILE A 235 7.88 0.75 -17.49
CA ILE A 235 6.73 -0.17 -17.36
C ILE A 235 5.65 0.27 -18.34
N LEU A 236 5.61 -0.38 -19.50
CA LEU A 236 4.70 -0.05 -20.60
C LEU A 236 3.24 0.06 -20.15
N SER A 237 2.75 -0.89 -19.35
CA SER A 237 1.36 -0.89 -18.89
C SER A 237 1.01 0.31 -18.00
N VAL A 238 1.95 0.79 -17.19
CA VAL A 238 1.80 2.02 -16.40
C VAL A 238 1.81 3.24 -17.31
N GLN A 239 2.77 3.31 -18.24
CA GLN A 239 2.87 4.44 -19.17
C GLN A 239 1.64 4.57 -20.05
N MET A 240 1.16 3.47 -20.66
CA MET A 240 -0.04 3.47 -21.49
C MET A 240 -1.28 3.96 -20.74
N ALA A 241 -1.49 3.49 -19.50
CA ALA A 241 -2.63 3.93 -18.70
C ALA A 241 -2.50 5.42 -18.30
N ALA A 242 -1.30 5.85 -17.94
CA ALA A 242 -1.04 7.23 -17.57
C ALA A 242 -1.18 8.22 -18.74
N THR A 243 -0.62 7.92 -19.91
CA THR A 243 -0.74 8.80 -21.08
C THR A 243 -2.20 8.90 -21.54
N ALA A 244 -2.96 7.81 -21.46
CA ALA A 244 -4.41 7.83 -21.74
C ALA A 244 -5.18 8.72 -20.75
N CYS A 245 -4.82 8.69 -19.45
CA CYS A 245 -5.36 9.63 -18.47
C CYS A 245 -5.01 11.08 -18.84
N LEU A 246 -3.72 11.37 -19.11
CA LEU A 246 -3.28 12.72 -19.46
C LEU A 246 -4.00 13.25 -20.70
N TYR A 247 -4.16 12.44 -21.74
CA TYR A 247 -4.93 12.80 -22.92
C TYR A 247 -6.36 13.22 -22.57
N ASN A 248 -7.08 12.42 -21.79
CA ASN A 248 -8.44 12.78 -21.37
C ASN A 248 -8.48 14.07 -20.54
N LEU A 249 -7.48 14.28 -19.68
CA LEU A 249 -7.40 15.42 -18.76
C LEU A 249 -6.92 16.72 -19.45
N THR A 250 -6.33 16.65 -20.64
CA THR A 250 -5.76 17.82 -21.33
C THR A 250 -6.30 18.04 -22.75
N ARG A 251 -7.22 17.22 -23.26
CA ARG A 251 -7.75 17.36 -24.63
C ARG A 251 -8.66 18.59 -24.80
N GLY A 252 -8.69 19.12 -26.02
CA GLY A 252 -9.63 20.16 -26.43
C GLY A 252 -9.54 21.44 -25.58
N TYR A 253 -10.70 21.98 -25.21
CA TYR A 253 -10.78 23.24 -24.46
C TYR A 253 -10.30 23.13 -23.01
N ILE A 254 -10.22 21.91 -22.45
CA ILE A 254 -9.78 21.68 -21.07
C ILE A 254 -8.30 22.03 -20.95
N GLY A 255 -7.48 21.57 -21.90
CA GLY A 255 -6.05 21.86 -21.94
C GLY A 255 -5.74 23.35 -21.92
N ILE A 256 -6.54 24.18 -22.60
CA ILE A 256 -6.36 25.65 -22.64
C ILE A 256 -6.46 26.27 -21.23
N LYS A 257 -7.20 25.63 -20.32
CA LYS A 257 -7.42 26.10 -18.95
C LYS A 257 -6.43 25.51 -17.95
N ILE A 258 -5.56 24.60 -18.36
CA ILE A 258 -4.51 24.01 -17.51
C ILE A 258 -3.28 24.91 -17.54
N HIS A 259 -2.60 25.07 -16.40
CA HIS A 259 -1.40 25.86 -16.32
C HIS A 259 -0.31 25.37 -17.30
N PRO A 260 0.31 26.25 -18.12
CA PRO A 260 1.26 25.83 -19.17
C PRO A 260 2.45 25.00 -18.68
N VAL A 261 2.98 25.30 -17.49
CA VAL A 261 4.06 24.49 -16.87
C VAL A 261 3.63 23.05 -16.62
N MET A 262 2.35 22.82 -16.28
CA MET A 262 1.83 21.47 -16.09
C MET A 262 1.70 20.75 -17.44
N LEU A 263 1.19 21.43 -18.46
CA LEU A 263 1.10 20.89 -19.82
C LEU A 263 2.48 20.51 -20.36
N SER A 264 3.49 21.37 -20.20
CA SER A 264 4.88 21.06 -20.59
C SER A 264 5.34 19.76 -19.95
N ARG A 265 5.11 19.59 -18.65
CA ARG A 265 5.48 18.35 -17.94
C ARG A 265 4.71 17.12 -18.44
N CYS A 266 3.44 17.27 -18.81
CA CYS A 266 2.67 16.19 -19.42
C CYS A 266 3.30 15.77 -20.75
N VAL A 267 3.66 16.74 -21.60
CA VAL A 267 4.30 16.50 -22.89
C VAL A 267 5.65 15.81 -22.70
N ASP A 268 6.52 16.36 -21.85
CA ASP A 268 7.87 15.83 -21.60
C ASP A 268 7.83 14.35 -21.19
N LEU A 269 6.97 14.01 -20.22
CA LEU A 269 6.85 12.62 -19.74
C LEU A 269 6.18 11.71 -20.75
N THR A 270 5.23 12.22 -21.54
CA THR A 270 4.59 11.43 -22.60
C THR A 270 5.58 11.09 -23.70
N LEU A 271 6.41 12.05 -24.12
CA LEU A 271 7.48 11.82 -25.11
C LEU A 271 8.52 10.84 -24.57
N THR A 272 8.97 11.02 -23.33
CA THR A 272 9.91 10.10 -22.67
C THR A 272 9.37 8.67 -22.61
N ALA A 273 8.05 8.50 -22.45
CA ALA A 273 7.41 7.19 -22.40
C ALA A 273 7.28 6.50 -23.77
N MET A 274 7.49 7.23 -24.86
CA MET A 274 7.43 6.71 -26.24
C MET A 274 8.81 6.31 -26.79
N GLU A 275 9.88 6.67 -26.09
CA GLU A 275 11.27 6.27 -26.37
C GLU A 275 11.59 4.88 -25.82
#